data_AF-A0A1A8PS57-F1
#
_entry.id   AF-A0A1A8PS57-F1
#
_cell.length_a   1.000
_cell.length_b   1.000
_cell.length_c   1.000
_cell.angle_alpha   90.00
_cell.angle_beta   90.00
_cell.angle_gamma   90.00
#
_symmetry.space_group_name_H-M   'P 1'
#
loop_
_entity.id
_entity.type
_entity.pdbx_description
1 polymer ?
#
loop_
_entity_poly.entity_id
_entity_poly.type
_entity_poly.pdbx_seq_one_letter_code
_entity_poly.pdbx_strand_id
1 'polypeptide(L)'
;VTKDGKLTVTLKDSVKFIILLHKVWKKHPYHRDYLGIYTVDTHLLSPSVHGLLGQFYHGIDFEVTNLHPGEDPEKPDATMFVKGQEINVTRGWQRDFKRNWKGENVPCWFVHNNGLGLIDGVEADYIVSDLFTAV
;
A
#
# COMPACT_ATOMS: atom_id res chain seq x y z
N VAL A 1 9.67 24.09 3.62
CA VAL A 1 8.60 23.09 3.40
C VAL A 1 8.11 22.58 4.75
N THR A 2 6.87 22.91 5.11
CA THR A 2 6.21 22.48 6.36
C THR A 2 6.09 20.95 6.41
N LYS A 3 6.21 20.38 7.61
CA LYS A 3 5.80 18.99 7.87
C LYS A 3 4.28 18.94 7.65
N ASP A 4 3.78 17.89 6.99
CA ASP A 4 2.35 17.66 6.78
C ASP A 4 1.65 18.53 5.70
N GLY A 5 2.41 18.98 4.69
CA GLY A 5 1.82 19.61 3.50
C GLY A 5 0.96 18.64 2.70
N LYS A 6 -0.31 18.99 2.46
CA LYS A 6 -1.24 18.26 1.61
C LYS A 6 -1.51 19.03 0.33
N LEU A 7 -1.34 18.37 -0.80
CA LEU A 7 -1.79 18.84 -2.11
C LEU A 7 -2.88 17.90 -2.62
N THR A 8 -4.03 18.46 -2.99
CA THR A 8 -5.06 17.71 -3.73
C THR A 8 -4.90 18.04 -5.20
N VAL A 9 -4.73 17.01 -6.04
CA VAL A 9 -4.66 17.15 -7.49
C VAL A 9 -5.90 16.54 -8.10
N THR A 10 -6.55 17.28 -9.01
CA THR A 10 -7.76 16.85 -9.72
C THR A 10 -7.48 16.89 -11.22
N LEU A 11 -7.57 15.73 -11.89
CA LEU A 11 -7.32 15.60 -13.33
C LEU A 11 -8.66 15.53 -14.08
N LYS A 12 -9.09 16.68 -14.63
CA LYS A 12 -10.48 16.92 -15.08
C LYS A 12 -11.49 16.58 -13.96
N ASP A 13 -12.79 16.69 -14.21
CA ASP A 13 -13.82 16.50 -13.17
C ASP A 13 -13.96 15.06 -12.63
N SER A 14 -12.97 14.20 -12.88
CA SER A 14 -12.99 12.76 -12.59
C SER A 14 -11.99 12.36 -11.50
N VAL A 15 -10.69 12.28 -11.75
CA VAL A 15 -9.78 11.59 -10.81
C VAL A 15 -9.18 12.54 -9.77
N LYS A 16 -9.25 12.14 -8.49
CA LYS A 16 -8.70 12.91 -7.35
C LYS A 16 -7.62 12.11 -6.62
N PHE A 17 -6.49 12.77 -6.44
CA PHE A 17 -5.37 12.25 -5.66
C PHE A 17 -5.04 13.18 -4.50
N ILE A 18 -4.63 12.59 -3.40
CA ILE A 18 -4.02 13.29 -2.28
C ILE A 18 -2.52 12.99 -2.33
N ILE A 19 -1.69 14.03 -2.39
CA ILE A 19 -0.24 13.94 -2.31
C ILE A 19 0.19 14.48 -0.95
N LEU A 20 0.89 13.67 -0.17
CA LEU A 20 1.36 13.99 1.17
C LEU A 20 2.86 13.81 1.30
N LEU A 21 3.53 14.79 1.90
CA LEU A 21 4.92 14.65 2.30
C LEU A 21 5.01 13.92 3.65
N HIS A 22 5.49 12.68 3.62
CA HIS A 22 5.81 11.91 4.81
C HIS A 22 7.21 12.26 5.27
N LYS A 23 7.29 12.97 6.41
CA LYS A 23 8.58 13.24 7.04
C LYS A 23 8.94 12.13 8.01
N VAL A 24 10.07 11.49 7.74
CA VAL A 24 10.62 10.45 8.59
C VAL A 24 11.38 11.13 9.74
N TRP A 25 11.48 10.47 10.90
CA TRP A 25 12.26 11.03 12.01
C TRP A 25 13.75 11.15 11.64
N LYS A 26 14.46 12.09 12.28
CA LYS A 26 15.89 12.33 12.01
C LYS A 26 16.71 11.06 12.23
N LYS A 27 17.59 10.74 11.27
CA LYS A 27 18.51 9.58 11.27
C LYS A 27 17.81 8.21 11.22
N HIS A 28 16.66 8.09 10.57
CA HIS A 28 16.10 6.77 10.32
C HIS A 28 17.08 5.93 9.47
N PRO A 29 17.35 4.66 9.86
CA PRO A 29 18.41 3.86 9.23
C PRO A 29 18.16 3.45 7.77
N TYR A 30 16.93 3.63 7.25
CA TYR A 30 16.49 3.01 6.00
C TYR A 30 15.62 3.95 5.16
N HIS A 31 14.71 4.72 5.77
CA HIS A 31 13.77 5.56 5.04
C HIS A 31 14.18 7.04 5.04
N ARG A 32 13.98 7.68 3.89
CA ARG A 32 14.05 9.14 3.70
C ARG A 32 12.64 9.71 3.64
N ASP A 33 12.52 11.03 3.77
CA ASP A 33 11.26 11.72 3.47
C ASP A 33 10.77 11.32 2.06
N TYR A 34 9.47 11.06 1.92
CA TYR A 34 8.89 10.61 0.67
C TYR A 34 7.52 11.25 0.42
N LEU A 35 7.09 11.27 -0.85
CA LEU A 35 5.75 11.68 -1.24
C LEU A 35 4.86 10.45 -1.35
N GLY A 36 3.79 10.40 -0.55
CA GLY A 36 2.73 9.40 -0.66
C GLY A 36 1.65 9.91 -1.61
N ILE A 37 1.24 9.07 -2.56
CA ILE A 37 0.15 9.35 -3.50
C ILE A 37 -1.02 8.44 -3.16
N TYR A 38 -2.16 9.02 -2.82
CA TYR A 38 -3.35 8.31 -2.36
C TYR A 38 -4.51 8.56 -3.31
N THR A 39 -5.10 7.49 -3.83
CA THR A 39 -6.34 7.51 -4.60
C THR A 39 -7.53 7.73 -3.67
N VAL A 40 -8.34 8.76 -3.94
CA VAL A 40 -9.53 9.05 -3.12
C VAL A 40 -10.74 8.26 -3.61
N ASP A 41 -10.83 8.06 -4.93
CA ASP A 41 -11.87 7.26 -5.57
C ASP A 41 -11.24 6.44 -6.70
N THR A 42 -11.11 5.13 -6.48
CA THR A 42 -10.48 4.22 -7.43
C THR A 42 -11.40 3.85 -8.59
N HIS A 43 -12.72 4.00 -8.46
CA HIS A 43 -13.70 3.65 -9.52
C HIS A 43 -13.56 4.51 -10.78
N LEU A 44 -12.82 5.61 -10.68
CA LEU A 44 -12.56 6.55 -11.77
C LEU A 44 -11.27 6.23 -12.53
N LEU A 45 -10.50 5.23 -12.08
CA LEU A 45 -9.39 4.69 -12.86
C LEU A 45 -9.92 3.78 -13.97
N SER A 46 -9.19 3.68 -15.08
CA SER A 46 -9.58 2.79 -16.19
C SER A 46 -9.57 1.33 -15.74
N PRO A 47 -10.57 0.50 -16.13
CA PRO A 47 -10.50 -0.95 -15.96
C PRO A 47 -9.29 -1.60 -16.65
N SER A 48 -8.62 -0.90 -17.57
CA SER A 48 -7.38 -1.34 -18.23
C SER A 48 -6.10 -0.97 -17.45
N VAL A 49 -6.21 -0.57 -16.18
CA VAL A 49 -5.04 -0.35 -15.32
C VAL A 49 -4.22 -1.65 -15.20
N HIS A 50 -2.91 -1.54 -15.33
CA HIS A 50 -2.00 -2.69 -15.34
C HIS A 50 -0.91 -2.56 -14.27
N GLY A 51 -0.03 -3.55 -14.19
CA GLY A 51 1.04 -3.62 -13.19
C GLY A 51 0.50 -3.82 -11.77
N LEU A 52 1.30 -3.44 -10.77
CA LEU A 52 1.01 -3.74 -9.37
C LEU A 52 -0.31 -3.11 -8.92
N LEU A 53 -0.54 -1.84 -9.26
CA LEU A 53 -1.79 -1.15 -8.93
C LEU A 53 -3.00 -1.78 -9.62
N GLY A 54 -2.84 -2.26 -10.86
CA GLY A 54 -3.93 -2.88 -11.61
C GLY A 54 -4.46 -4.16 -10.98
N GLN A 55 -3.59 -4.93 -10.32
CA GLN A 55 -3.99 -6.18 -9.65
C GLN A 55 -4.99 -5.97 -8.52
N PHE A 56 -4.92 -4.82 -7.85
CA PHE A 56 -5.80 -4.51 -6.73
C PHE A 56 -6.99 -3.65 -7.13
N TYR A 57 -7.21 -3.38 -8.43
CA TYR A 57 -8.28 -2.50 -8.91
C TYR A 57 -9.67 -2.99 -8.49
N HIS A 58 -9.92 -4.30 -8.57
CA HIS A 58 -11.20 -4.92 -8.19
C HIS A 58 -11.23 -5.42 -6.73
N GLY A 59 -10.19 -5.15 -5.95
CA GLY A 59 -10.00 -5.79 -4.64
C GLY A 59 -9.54 -7.24 -4.77
N ILE A 60 -9.16 -7.84 -3.64
CA ILE A 60 -8.74 -9.23 -3.56
C ILE A 60 -9.52 -9.89 -2.44
N ASP A 61 -10.08 -11.06 -2.72
CA ASP A 61 -10.71 -11.89 -1.71
C ASP A 61 -9.64 -12.63 -0.91
N PHE A 62 -9.75 -12.52 0.41
CA PHE A 62 -8.87 -13.22 1.33
C PHE A 62 -9.59 -13.57 2.63
N GLU A 63 -9.10 -14.61 3.30
CA GLU A 63 -9.51 -14.98 4.66
C GLU A 63 -8.28 -14.96 5.56
N VAL A 64 -8.43 -14.54 6.81
CA VAL A 64 -7.34 -14.60 7.80
C VAL A 64 -7.78 -15.45 8.97
N THR A 65 -6.99 -16.47 9.28
CA THR A 65 -7.25 -17.43 10.35
C THR A 65 -5.96 -17.67 11.14
N ASN A 66 -6.04 -18.58 12.13
CA ASN A 66 -4.88 -19.05 12.88
C ASN A 66 -4.02 -17.92 13.45
N LEU A 67 -4.61 -17.03 14.25
CA LEU A 67 -3.87 -16.02 14.99
C LEU A 67 -2.95 -16.70 16.01
N HIS A 68 -1.66 -16.42 15.94
CA HIS A 68 -0.65 -16.98 16.85
C HIS A 68 0.41 -15.94 17.22
N PRO A 69 1.20 -16.17 18.29
CA PRO A 69 2.31 -15.29 18.63
C PRO A 69 3.28 -15.15 17.45
N GLY A 70 3.69 -13.90 17.18
CA GLY A 70 4.79 -13.57 16.26
C GLY A 70 6.09 -13.34 17.04
N GLU A 71 7.14 -12.89 16.35
CA GLU A 71 8.42 -12.54 17.01
C GLU A 71 8.28 -11.38 18.00
N ASP A 72 7.47 -10.37 17.64
CA ASP A 72 7.11 -9.26 18.49
C ASP A 72 5.77 -9.56 19.18
N PRO A 73 5.70 -9.62 20.53
CA PRO A 73 4.47 -9.90 21.25
C PRO A 73 3.31 -8.95 20.93
N GLU A 74 3.59 -7.72 20.48
CA GLU A 74 2.56 -6.74 20.09
C GLU A 74 2.09 -6.91 18.63
N LYS A 75 2.74 -7.78 17.86
CA LYS A 75 2.46 -8.02 16.45
C LYS A 75 2.27 -9.52 16.20
N PRO A 76 1.09 -10.08 16.56
CA PRO A 76 0.80 -11.48 16.31
C PRO A 76 0.84 -11.79 14.82
N ASP A 77 1.23 -13.01 14.50
CA ASP A 77 1.18 -13.56 13.16
C ASP A 77 -0.15 -14.27 12.92
N ALA A 78 -0.49 -14.47 11.65
CA ALA A 78 -1.68 -15.19 11.22
C ALA A 78 -1.46 -15.84 9.85
N THR A 79 -2.32 -16.80 9.52
CA THR A 79 -2.37 -17.41 8.19
C THR A 79 -3.41 -16.70 7.34
N MET A 80 -3.01 -16.17 6.20
CA MET A 80 -3.91 -15.57 5.21
C MET A 80 -4.08 -16.51 4.02
N PHE A 81 -5.33 -16.81 3.67
CA PHE A 81 -5.73 -17.54 2.48
C PHE A 81 -6.08 -16.53 1.40
N VAL A 82 -5.31 -16.50 0.32
CA VAL A 82 -5.49 -15.54 -0.77
C VAL A 82 -5.08 -16.17 -2.09
N LYS A 83 -5.86 -15.97 -3.15
CA LYS A 83 -5.57 -16.53 -4.49
C LYS A 83 -5.30 -18.05 -4.49
N GLY A 84 -5.93 -18.81 -3.59
CA GLY A 84 -5.72 -20.26 -3.45
C GLY A 84 -4.38 -20.64 -2.79
N GLN A 85 -3.71 -19.69 -2.15
CA GLN A 85 -2.45 -19.90 -1.44
C GLN A 85 -2.59 -19.53 0.04
N GLU A 86 -1.80 -20.19 0.88
CA GLU A 86 -1.63 -19.83 2.29
C GLU A 86 -0.33 -19.05 2.44
N ILE A 87 -0.41 -17.86 3.03
CA ILE A 87 0.75 -17.02 3.34
C ILE A 87 0.75 -16.60 4.81
N ASN A 88 1.94 -16.51 5.40
CA ASN A 88 2.09 -15.96 6.75
C ASN A 88 2.03 -14.43 6.68
N VAL A 89 1.27 -13.81 7.58
CA VAL A 89 1.15 -12.37 7.70
C VAL A 89 1.31 -11.92 9.14
N THR A 90 1.86 -10.73 9.36
CA THR A 90 2.02 -10.16 10.70
C THR A 90 1.04 -9.01 10.90
N ARG A 91 0.37 -8.96 12.05
CA ARG A 91 -0.54 -7.86 12.40
C ARG A 91 0.25 -6.57 12.56
N GLY A 92 -0.25 -5.51 11.95
CA GLY A 92 0.35 -4.18 12.03
C GLY A 92 -0.69 -3.07 12.17
N TRP A 93 -0.18 -1.86 12.33
CA TRP A 93 -0.96 -0.63 12.31
C TRP A 93 -0.33 0.33 11.33
N GLN A 94 -1.14 0.86 10.43
CA GLN A 94 -0.71 1.87 9.47
C GLN A 94 -1.65 3.07 9.52
N ARG A 95 -1.15 4.22 9.07
CA ARG A 95 -1.99 5.42 8.95
C ARG A 95 -2.69 5.42 7.60
N ASP A 96 -4.01 5.40 7.61
CA ASP A 96 -4.83 5.63 6.42
C ASP A 96 -5.07 7.14 6.23
N PHE A 97 -4.56 7.68 5.13
CA PHE A 97 -4.64 9.10 4.80
C PHE A 97 -5.76 9.45 3.80
N LYS A 98 -6.58 8.47 3.37
CA LYS A 98 -7.63 8.69 2.36
C LYS A 98 -8.64 9.77 2.78
N ARG A 99 -9.00 9.80 4.07
CA ARG A 99 -10.00 10.73 4.62
C ARG A 99 -9.42 12.08 5.04
N ASN A 100 -8.25 12.09 5.69
CA ASN A 100 -7.64 13.31 6.22
C ASN A 100 -6.11 13.24 6.24
N TRP A 101 -5.45 14.40 6.26
CA TRP A 101 -3.98 14.49 6.22
C TRP A 101 -3.29 14.05 7.52
N LYS A 102 -4.00 14.03 8.65
CA LYS A 102 -3.45 13.55 9.93
C LYS A 102 -3.29 12.03 9.93
N GLY A 103 -4.05 11.35 9.07
CA GLY A 103 -4.15 9.90 9.01
C GLY A 103 -4.95 9.34 10.18
N GLU A 104 -5.65 8.24 9.94
CA GLU A 104 -6.29 7.45 10.99
C GLU A 104 -5.51 6.14 11.16
N ASN A 105 -5.22 5.74 12.40
CA ASN A 105 -4.56 4.45 12.63
C ASN A 105 -5.56 3.34 12.34
N VAL A 106 -5.25 2.50 11.35
CA VAL A 106 -6.05 1.35 10.98
C VAL A 106 -5.22 0.08 11.15
N PRO A 107 -5.85 -1.03 11.58
CA PRO A 107 -5.18 -2.31 11.58
C PRO A 107 -4.92 -2.77 10.14
N CYS A 108 -3.78 -3.42 9.93
CA CYS A 108 -3.40 -4.00 8.64
C CYS A 108 -2.65 -5.32 8.84
N TRP A 109 -2.40 -6.00 7.72
CA TRP A 109 -1.57 -7.20 7.67
C TRP A 109 -0.32 -6.92 6.85
N PHE A 110 0.83 -7.20 7.42
CA PHE A 110 2.12 -7.13 6.74
C PHE A 110 2.37 -8.45 6.04
N VAL A 111 2.52 -8.40 4.72
CA VAL A 111 2.88 -9.56 3.91
C VAL A 111 4.39 -9.57 3.73
N HIS A 112 5.00 -10.69 4.10
CA HIS A 112 6.45 -10.90 4.04
C HIS A 112 6.92 -11.20 2.61
N ASN A 113 8.23 -11.40 2.44
CA ASN A 113 8.84 -11.89 1.20
C ASN A 113 8.44 -11.08 -0.04
N ASN A 114 8.47 -9.75 0.08
CA ASN A 114 8.10 -8.82 -0.99
C ASN A 114 6.72 -9.07 -1.62
N GLY A 115 5.76 -9.58 -0.83
CA GLY A 115 4.40 -9.84 -1.33
C GLY A 115 4.25 -11.15 -2.09
N LEU A 116 5.22 -12.07 -2.00
CA LEU A 116 5.14 -13.39 -2.61
C LEU A 116 3.83 -14.09 -2.24
N GLY A 117 3.10 -14.51 -3.26
CA GLY A 117 1.79 -15.16 -3.17
C GLY A 117 0.59 -14.22 -3.05
N LEU A 118 0.81 -12.94 -2.69
CA LEU A 118 -0.22 -11.90 -2.81
C LEU A 118 -0.22 -11.25 -4.21
N ILE A 119 0.96 -10.93 -4.75
CA ILE A 119 1.12 -10.28 -6.06
C ILE A 119 1.32 -11.33 -7.17
N ASP A 120 0.94 -11.02 -8.41
CA ASP A 120 1.10 -11.95 -9.54
C ASP A 120 2.53 -11.92 -10.08
N GLY A 121 3.47 -12.62 -9.42
CA GLY A 121 4.89 -12.67 -9.81
C GLY A 121 5.83 -12.28 -8.67
N VAL A 122 6.97 -11.66 -9.00
CA VAL A 122 7.93 -11.12 -8.02
C VAL A 122 7.98 -9.59 -8.10
N GLU A 123 8.52 -8.92 -7.07
CA GLU A 123 8.48 -7.45 -7.02
C GLU A 123 9.21 -6.79 -8.20
N ALA A 124 10.25 -7.46 -8.71
CA ALA A 124 11.04 -7.01 -9.84
C ALA A 124 10.22 -6.91 -11.14
N ASP A 125 9.16 -7.72 -11.29
CA ASP A 125 8.31 -7.71 -12.49
C ASP A 125 7.52 -6.39 -12.65
N TYR A 126 7.43 -5.60 -11.58
CA TYR A 126 6.72 -4.31 -11.55
C TYR A 126 7.64 -3.10 -11.61
N ILE A 127 8.95 -3.31 -11.69
CA ILE A 127 9.92 -2.23 -11.76
C ILE A 127 10.10 -1.83 -13.22
N VAL A 128 9.66 -0.62 -13.57
CA VAL A 128 9.93 -0.02 -14.88
C VAL A 128 11.25 0.76 -14.83
N SER A 129 12.04 0.66 -15.90
CA SER A 129 13.32 1.36 -16.03
C SER A 129 13.16 2.88 -16.16
N ASP A 130 12.03 3.33 -16.68
CA ASP A 130 11.63 4.74 -16.74
C ASP A 130 10.11 4.86 -16.68
N LEU A 131 9.62 5.89 -15.97
CA LEU A 131 8.21 6.18 -15.78
C LEU A 131 7.58 6.83 -17.03
N PHE A 132 8.41 7.45 -17.88
CA PHE A 132 7.95 8.32 -18.97
C PHE A 132 8.22 7.78 -20.37
N THR A 133 9.06 6.74 -20.51
CA THR A 133 9.15 5.95 -21.76
C THR A 133 8.17 4.79 -21.70
N ALA A 134 6.88 5.10 -21.84
CA ALA A 134 5.91 4.08 -22.21
C ALA A 134 6.09 3.74 -23.71
N VAL A 135 6.05 2.44 -24.01
CA VAL A 135 5.88 1.86 -25.36
C VAL A 135 4.53 2.26 -25.95
#